data_AF-A0A2E4SYY3-F1
#
_entry.id   AF-A0A2E4SYY3-F1
#
_cell.length_a   1.000
_cell.length_b   1.000
_cell.length_c   1.000
_cell.angle_alpha   90.00
_cell.angle_beta   90.00
_cell.angle_gamma   90.00
#
_symmetry.space_group_name_H-M   'P 1'
#
loop_
_entity.id
_entity.type
_entity.pdbx_description
1 polymer ?
#
loop_
_entity_poly.entity_id
_entity_poly.type
_entity_poly.pdbx_seq_one_letter_code
_entity_poly.pdbx_strand_id
1 'polypeptide(L)'
;MASGRFRAWRFRRGLLATAVLSSVLVPATLVITAQPALAAPGTYYCDSYSANPIKVNDNGSGGYAVEQLTVSGPSSSSIHTLGISEINALGISPVDKKAYGIVAGSQLVRFDDDEVRYVADVEESATQGTFDVHGDYIYGDGTGVYRVRRPDLLTGYSSSSDSGISDQSSATSLVSASSGQVADWAAIRADLGSGVANYLVGLDGQAGKVVVVKYQTHGGASDTATGSTITNLTPSTAFPNTKPWRNAWYWQGRLIFQHKNGDVYEVGTNLASDLSGTADVTDLGNDDGIKDGDGMNCFDVPGFTVTESSGTSVNESGTTDTFTVVLDSKPAGNVVIGVTSGDTGEATVSAASLTFTSSNWDSAQTITVTGV
;
A
#
# COMPACT_ATOMS: atom_id res chain seq x y z
N MET A 1 -38.60 -39.00 12.97
CA MET A 1 -37.53 -38.57 12.04
C MET A 1 -37.73 -37.09 11.79
N ALA A 2 -36.96 -36.27 12.50
CA ALA A 2 -37.06 -34.81 12.45
C ALA A 2 -36.25 -34.28 11.26
N SER A 3 -36.86 -33.44 10.43
CA SER A 3 -36.16 -32.71 9.37
C SER A 3 -35.35 -31.57 10.00
N GLY A 4 -34.04 -31.75 10.14
CA GLY A 4 -33.13 -30.69 10.54
C GLY A 4 -33.17 -29.54 9.54
N ARG A 5 -33.48 -28.34 10.00
CA ARG A 5 -33.43 -27.11 9.18
C ARG A 5 -31.99 -26.61 9.16
N PHE A 6 -31.34 -26.68 8.01
CA PHE A 6 -30.06 -26.02 7.77
C PHE A 6 -30.25 -24.49 7.84
N ARG A 7 -29.50 -23.80 8.70
CA ARG A 7 -29.39 -22.34 8.70
C ARG A 7 -27.98 -21.96 8.28
N ALA A 8 -27.85 -21.34 7.10
CA ALA A 8 -26.60 -20.76 6.65
C ALA A 8 -26.34 -19.42 7.37
N TRP A 9 -25.18 -19.28 8.00
CA TRP A 9 -24.72 -17.99 8.54
C TRP A 9 -24.35 -17.05 7.38
N ARG A 10 -24.84 -15.80 7.42
CA ARG A 10 -24.40 -14.73 6.51
C ARG A 10 -23.66 -13.68 7.32
N PHE A 11 -22.37 -13.49 7.07
CA PHE A 11 -21.64 -12.32 7.54
C PHE A 11 -22.20 -11.06 6.86
N ARG A 12 -22.66 -10.08 7.66
CA ARG A 12 -22.96 -8.73 7.17
C ARG A 12 -21.69 -7.90 7.19
N ARG A 13 -21.25 -7.40 6.03
CA ARG A 13 -20.37 -6.22 5.96
C ARG A 13 -21.14 -5.00 6.46
N GLY A 14 -20.63 -4.30 7.46
CA GLY A 14 -21.21 -3.06 7.96
C GLY A 14 -20.64 -1.83 7.24
N LEU A 15 -21.46 -1.19 6.41
CA LEU A 15 -21.54 0.27 6.33
C LEU A 15 -22.96 0.66 6.78
N LEU A 16 -23.08 1.64 7.67
CA LEU A 16 -24.33 2.09 8.29
C LEU A 16 -25.45 2.42 7.28
N ALA A 17 -26.66 1.88 7.47
CA ALA A 17 -27.95 2.56 7.22
C ALA A 17 -29.14 1.79 7.85
N THR A 18 -30.11 2.55 8.38
CA THR A 18 -31.22 2.18 9.29
C THR A 18 -32.38 1.41 8.63
N ALA A 19 -33.19 0.75 9.47
CA ALA A 19 -34.19 -0.28 9.21
C ALA A 19 -35.55 0.14 8.58
N VAL A 20 -36.25 -0.83 7.97
CA VAL A 20 -37.72 -1.06 8.09
C VAL A 20 -38.00 -2.58 8.02
N LEU A 21 -38.85 -3.10 8.92
CA LEU A 21 -39.40 -4.47 8.91
C LEU A 21 -40.58 -4.59 7.93
N SER A 22 -40.66 -5.67 7.13
CA SER A 22 -41.92 -6.43 6.93
C SER A 22 -41.69 -7.77 6.22
N SER A 23 -42.16 -8.84 6.87
CA SER A 23 -42.76 -10.09 6.36
C SER A 23 -42.42 -10.66 4.96
N VAL A 24 -41.95 -11.92 5.00
CA VAL A 24 -42.38 -13.06 4.16
C VAL A 24 -41.70 -13.29 2.79
N LEU A 25 -41.19 -14.53 2.64
CA LEU A 25 -40.70 -15.23 1.43
C LEU A 25 -39.43 -14.67 0.76
N VAL A 26 -38.27 -15.29 1.04
CA VAL A 26 -37.09 -15.16 0.17
C VAL A 26 -37.06 -16.36 -0.78
N PRO A 27 -37.09 -16.14 -2.12
CA PRO A 27 -36.98 -17.20 -3.10
C PRO A 27 -35.59 -17.84 -3.08
N ALA A 28 -35.50 -19.10 -3.50
CA ALA A 28 -34.24 -19.76 -3.78
C ALA A 28 -33.36 -18.87 -4.66
N THR A 29 -32.27 -18.34 -4.09
CA THR A 29 -31.33 -17.52 -4.84
C THR A 29 -30.44 -18.47 -5.63
N LEU A 30 -30.66 -18.54 -6.94
CA LEU A 30 -29.68 -19.12 -7.86
C LEU A 30 -28.46 -18.18 -7.87
N VAL A 31 -27.39 -18.58 -7.20
CA VAL A 31 -26.11 -17.87 -7.23
C VAL A 31 -25.34 -18.40 -8.43
N ILE A 32 -25.33 -17.65 -9.52
CA ILE A 32 -24.38 -17.85 -10.61
C ILE A 32 -23.11 -17.09 -10.20
N THR A 33 -22.14 -17.79 -9.64
CA THR A 33 -20.76 -17.30 -9.57
C THR A 33 -20.11 -17.54 -10.92
N ALA A 34 -20.06 -16.51 -11.76
CA ALA A 34 -18.93 -16.38 -12.65
C ALA A 34 -17.80 -15.82 -11.80
N GLN A 35 -16.70 -16.54 -11.64
CA GLN A 35 -15.44 -15.83 -11.42
C GLN A 35 -15.28 -14.94 -12.65
N PRO A 36 -15.11 -13.61 -12.51
CA PRO A 36 -14.55 -12.87 -13.62
C PRO A 36 -13.30 -13.66 -14.03
N ALA A 37 -13.17 -13.97 -15.31
CA ALA A 37 -11.83 -14.20 -15.83
C ALA A 37 -11.08 -12.94 -15.38
N LEU A 38 -10.25 -13.07 -14.34
CA LEU A 38 -9.40 -11.97 -13.94
C LEU A 38 -8.71 -11.61 -15.25
N ALA A 39 -8.91 -10.38 -15.71
CA ALA A 39 -8.05 -9.84 -16.75
C ALA A 39 -6.63 -10.22 -16.32
N ALA A 40 -5.84 -10.77 -17.25
CA ALA A 40 -4.45 -11.08 -16.95
C ALA A 40 -3.89 -9.89 -16.16
N PRO A 41 -3.26 -10.11 -14.98
CA PRO A 41 -2.83 -9.00 -14.15
C PRO A 41 -2.10 -8.01 -15.04
N GLY A 42 -2.55 -6.75 -15.03
CA GLY A 42 -1.90 -5.70 -15.81
C GLY A 42 -0.41 -5.69 -15.47
N THR A 43 0.42 -5.18 -16.38
CA THR A 43 1.88 -5.25 -16.33
C THR A 43 2.51 -4.72 -15.02
N TYR A 44 1.75 -4.04 -14.16
CA TYR A 44 2.23 -3.40 -12.92
C TYR A 44 1.58 -3.92 -11.63
N TYR A 45 1.10 -5.16 -11.61
CA TYR A 45 0.51 -5.74 -10.41
C TYR A 45 1.59 -6.21 -9.42
N CYS A 46 1.55 -5.73 -8.17
CA CYS A 46 2.62 -5.98 -7.19
C CYS A 46 2.84 -7.47 -6.91
N ASP A 47 1.77 -8.27 -6.82
CA ASP A 47 1.89 -9.70 -6.54
C ASP A 47 2.39 -10.50 -7.76
N SER A 48 2.39 -9.90 -8.96
CA SER A 48 2.96 -10.52 -10.16
C SER A 48 4.48 -10.57 -10.12
N TYR A 49 5.11 -9.81 -9.21
CA TYR A 49 6.56 -9.72 -9.04
C TYR A 49 6.98 -10.17 -7.64
N SER A 50 6.40 -11.28 -7.17
CA SER A 50 6.47 -11.79 -5.80
C SER A 50 7.88 -12.06 -5.23
N ALA A 51 8.92 -12.02 -6.06
CA ALA A 51 10.29 -12.26 -5.62
C ALA A 51 10.97 -11.00 -5.06
N ASN A 52 10.78 -9.83 -5.68
CA ASN A 52 11.52 -8.60 -5.34
C ASN A 52 10.74 -7.33 -5.74
N PRO A 53 10.98 -6.19 -5.08
CA PRO A 53 10.46 -4.89 -5.51
C PRO A 53 10.81 -4.59 -6.97
N ILE A 54 9.91 -3.87 -7.66
CA ILE A 54 10.11 -3.42 -9.05
C ILE A 54 10.46 -1.94 -9.11
N LYS A 55 11.25 -1.57 -10.10
CA LYS A 55 11.69 -0.21 -10.40
C LYS A 55 11.59 0.08 -11.86
N VAL A 56 11.64 1.36 -12.17
CA VAL A 56 11.78 1.88 -13.51
C VAL A 56 13.19 2.48 -13.62
N ASN A 57 13.88 2.19 -14.71
CA ASN A 57 15.26 2.61 -14.94
C ASN A 57 15.46 3.01 -16.39
N ASP A 58 16.11 4.14 -16.64
CA ASP A 58 16.43 4.62 -17.98
C ASP A 58 17.30 3.58 -18.71
N ASN A 59 16.75 3.06 -19.81
CA ASN A 59 17.39 2.01 -20.59
C ASN A 59 18.54 2.54 -21.46
N GLY A 60 18.76 3.86 -21.52
CA GLY A 60 19.80 4.52 -22.32
C GLY A 60 19.48 4.61 -23.81
N SER A 61 18.25 4.29 -24.21
CA SER A 61 17.76 4.30 -25.60
C SER A 61 16.53 5.18 -25.80
N GLY A 62 16.27 6.11 -24.87
CA GLY A 62 15.15 7.05 -24.94
C GLY A 62 13.84 6.52 -24.35
N GLY A 63 13.92 5.51 -23.49
CA GLY A 63 12.77 4.99 -22.75
C GLY A 63 13.19 4.44 -21.39
N TYR A 64 12.24 3.90 -20.65
CA TYR A 64 12.50 3.33 -19.33
C TYR A 64 12.15 1.85 -19.29
N ALA A 65 13.06 1.03 -18.77
CA ALA A 65 12.84 -0.38 -18.49
C ALA A 65 12.24 -0.56 -17.10
N VAL A 66 11.27 -1.46 -16.99
CA VAL A 66 10.78 -1.99 -15.72
C VAL A 66 11.66 -3.18 -15.36
N GLU A 67 12.22 -3.15 -14.18
CA GLU A 67 13.22 -4.12 -13.69
C GLU A 67 12.90 -4.53 -12.25
N GLN A 68 13.41 -5.67 -11.81
CA GLN A 68 13.39 -6.07 -10.40
C GLN A 68 14.66 -5.62 -9.69
N LEU A 69 14.54 -5.34 -8.40
CA LEU A 69 15.68 -5.17 -7.49
C LEU A 69 16.38 -6.52 -7.26
N THR A 70 17.73 -6.57 -7.31
CA THR A 70 18.47 -7.85 -7.37
C THR A 70 19.55 -8.06 -6.32
N VAL A 71 19.49 -7.32 -5.20
CA VAL A 71 20.51 -7.31 -4.12
C VAL A 71 21.05 -8.68 -3.70
N SER A 72 20.28 -9.76 -3.83
CA SER A 72 20.73 -11.15 -3.62
C SER A 72 20.21 -12.15 -4.67
N GLY A 73 19.70 -11.65 -5.80
CA GLY A 73 19.05 -12.43 -6.86
C GLY A 73 19.85 -12.48 -8.16
N PRO A 74 19.35 -13.17 -9.20
CA PRO A 74 19.94 -13.06 -10.54
C PRO A 74 19.89 -11.60 -11.01
N SER A 75 20.91 -11.17 -11.76
CA SER A 75 21.02 -9.83 -12.36
C SER A 75 19.72 -9.37 -13.01
N SER A 76 19.42 -8.07 -12.96
CA SER A 76 18.14 -7.52 -13.43
C SER A 76 17.83 -7.99 -14.85
N SER A 77 16.60 -8.49 -15.04
CA SER A 77 16.06 -8.73 -16.37
C SER A 77 14.98 -7.68 -16.60
N SER A 78 15.01 -7.03 -17.78
CA SER A 78 13.94 -6.14 -18.17
C SER A 78 12.66 -6.95 -18.28
N ILE A 79 11.67 -6.57 -17.48
CA ILE A 79 10.32 -7.14 -17.49
C ILE A 79 9.53 -6.55 -18.66
N HIS A 80 9.61 -5.23 -18.80
CA HIS A 80 8.81 -4.44 -19.73
C HIS A 80 9.53 -3.11 -20.03
N THR A 81 9.13 -2.39 -21.09
CA THR A 81 9.65 -1.06 -21.42
C THR A 81 8.50 -0.06 -21.55
N LEU A 82 8.58 1.03 -20.80
CA LEU A 82 7.63 2.14 -20.87
C LEU A 82 7.95 3.04 -22.05
N GLY A 83 6.94 3.32 -22.88
CA GLY A 83 7.00 4.27 -23.99
C GLY A 83 6.98 5.74 -23.55
N ILE A 84 7.83 6.12 -22.60
CA ILE A 84 7.88 7.46 -22.00
C ILE A 84 9.31 8.00 -21.95
N SER A 85 9.48 9.31 -22.11
CA SER A 85 10.81 9.96 -22.16
C SER A 85 11.30 10.43 -20.79
N GLU A 86 10.39 10.57 -19.82
CA GLU A 86 10.68 11.00 -18.46
C GLU A 86 9.57 10.47 -17.56
N ILE A 87 9.93 10.00 -16.37
CA ILE A 87 8.98 9.62 -15.33
C ILE A 87 9.66 9.73 -13.96
N ASN A 88 8.92 10.20 -12.97
CA ASN A 88 9.36 10.31 -11.59
C ASN A 88 8.18 10.02 -10.64
N ALA A 89 8.43 9.97 -9.33
CA ALA A 89 7.40 9.84 -8.31
C ALA A 89 6.51 8.59 -8.52
N LEU A 90 7.11 7.46 -8.89
CA LEU A 90 6.35 6.28 -9.29
C LEU A 90 5.70 5.58 -8.09
N GLY A 91 4.51 5.04 -8.31
CA GLY A 91 3.83 4.21 -7.34
C GLY A 91 2.72 3.39 -7.94
N ILE A 92 2.45 2.25 -7.31
CA ILE A 92 1.34 1.37 -7.69
C ILE A 92 0.20 1.59 -6.72
N SER A 93 -0.95 1.96 -7.28
CA SER A 93 -2.16 2.22 -6.51
C SER A 93 -2.64 0.94 -5.80
N PRO A 94 -2.91 0.99 -4.49
CA PRO A 94 -3.48 -0.15 -3.78
C PRO A 94 -4.90 -0.49 -4.22
N VAL A 95 -5.59 0.43 -4.88
CA VAL A 95 -7.02 0.35 -5.19
C VAL A 95 -7.27 -0.27 -6.56
N ASP A 96 -6.72 0.32 -7.62
CA ASP A 96 -6.91 -0.12 -9.00
C ASP A 96 -5.70 -0.89 -9.58
N LYS A 97 -4.62 -1.02 -8.79
CA LYS A 97 -3.45 -1.87 -9.07
C LYS A 97 -2.70 -1.44 -10.34
N LYS A 98 -2.81 -0.17 -10.69
CA LYS A 98 -2.11 0.46 -11.81
C LYS A 98 -0.93 1.29 -11.32
N ALA A 99 0.10 1.40 -12.15
CA ALA A 99 1.20 2.32 -11.93
C ALA A 99 0.78 3.75 -12.27
N TYR A 100 1.25 4.68 -11.46
CA TYR A 100 1.16 6.12 -11.67
C TYR A 100 2.51 6.75 -11.43
N GLY A 101 2.77 7.88 -12.08
CA GLY A 101 3.94 8.71 -11.81
C GLY A 101 3.76 10.09 -12.42
N ILE A 102 4.73 10.97 -12.19
CA ILE A 102 4.71 12.33 -12.69
C ILE A 102 5.66 12.47 -13.88
N VAL A 103 5.18 13.13 -14.93
CA VAL A 103 5.95 13.51 -16.11
C VAL A 103 6.04 15.02 -16.23
N ALA A 104 7.12 15.50 -16.86
CA ALA A 104 7.39 16.92 -17.06
C ALA A 104 7.28 17.76 -15.76
N GLY A 105 7.51 17.11 -14.61
CA GLY A 105 7.43 17.70 -13.28
C GLY A 105 6.06 18.25 -12.84
N SER A 106 4.99 18.04 -13.61
CA SER A 106 3.70 18.73 -13.38
C SER A 106 2.45 17.96 -13.82
N GLN A 107 2.59 16.75 -14.39
CA GLN A 107 1.43 15.96 -14.82
C GLN A 107 1.48 14.55 -14.25
N LEU A 108 0.46 14.20 -13.48
CA LEU A 108 0.23 12.83 -13.03
C LEU A 108 -0.30 12.00 -14.20
N VAL A 109 0.37 10.90 -14.49
CA VAL A 109 -0.04 9.91 -15.48
C VAL A 109 -0.33 8.56 -14.83
N ARG A 110 -1.16 7.78 -15.51
CA ARG A 110 -1.50 6.40 -15.19
C ARG A 110 -1.14 5.49 -16.35
N PHE A 111 -0.64 4.30 -16.07
CA PHE A 111 -0.38 3.28 -17.09
C PHE A 111 -1.59 2.34 -17.19
N ASP A 112 -2.39 2.54 -18.23
CA ASP A 112 -3.56 1.72 -18.57
C ASP A 112 -3.16 0.71 -19.67
N ASP A 113 -2.86 -0.53 -19.27
CA ASP A 113 -2.42 -1.60 -20.19
C ASP A 113 -1.24 -1.14 -21.08
N ASP A 114 -0.23 -0.55 -20.45
CA ASP A 114 0.99 0.03 -21.06
C ASP A 114 0.77 1.33 -21.87
N GLU A 115 -0.47 1.81 -21.99
CA GLU A 115 -0.74 3.15 -22.52
C GLU A 115 -0.66 4.21 -21.42
N VAL A 116 0.10 5.27 -21.67
CA VAL A 116 0.17 6.44 -20.78
C VAL A 116 -1.12 7.25 -20.91
N ARG A 117 -1.78 7.47 -19.77
CA ARG A 117 -2.96 8.32 -19.65
C ARG A 117 -2.71 9.47 -18.69
N TYR A 118 -2.94 10.70 -19.12
CA TYR A 118 -2.87 11.90 -18.29
C TYR A 118 -4.11 12.00 -17.42
N VAL A 119 -3.96 12.12 -16.10
CA VAL A 119 -5.09 12.07 -15.15
C VAL A 119 -5.28 13.35 -14.35
N ALA A 120 -4.20 14.07 -14.01
CA ALA A 120 -4.27 15.33 -13.29
C ALA A 120 -3.04 16.21 -13.55
N ASP A 121 -3.25 17.53 -13.56
CA ASP A 121 -2.16 18.50 -13.41
C ASP A 121 -1.87 18.68 -11.91
N VAL A 122 -0.59 18.74 -11.53
CA VAL A 122 -0.13 18.82 -10.14
C VAL A 122 0.83 20.00 -9.97
N GLU A 123 1.20 20.30 -8.72
CA GLU A 123 2.22 21.34 -8.43
C GLU A 123 3.52 21.08 -9.21
N GLU A 124 4.11 22.16 -9.72
CA GLU A 124 5.33 22.09 -10.51
C GLU A 124 6.52 21.54 -9.70
N SER A 125 7.47 20.92 -10.41
CA SER A 125 8.72 20.39 -9.83
C SER A 125 8.52 19.25 -8.84
N ALA A 126 7.46 18.45 -9.01
CA ALA A 126 7.30 17.25 -8.19
C ALA A 126 8.42 16.23 -8.46
N THR A 127 9.19 15.90 -7.42
CA THR A 127 10.40 15.06 -7.52
C THR A 127 10.27 13.71 -6.83
N GLN A 128 9.23 13.49 -6.03
CA GLN A 128 8.97 12.22 -5.37
C GLN A 128 7.47 12.00 -5.13
N GLY A 129 7.04 10.75 -5.02
CA GLY A 129 5.66 10.40 -4.73
C GLY A 129 5.41 8.91 -4.51
N THR A 130 4.25 8.60 -3.95
CA THR A 130 3.84 7.26 -3.52
C THR A 130 2.32 7.22 -3.36
N PHE A 131 1.75 6.02 -3.32
CA PHE A 131 0.38 5.86 -2.82
C PHE A 131 0.33 5.66 -1.32
N ASP A 132 -0.71 6.19 -0.67
CA ASP A 132 -1.08 5.82 0.69
C ASP A 132 -2.08 4.65 0.72
N VAL A 133 -2.39 4.19 1.92
CA VAL A 133 -3.34 3.09 2.17
C VAL A 133 -4.76 3.33 1.64
N HIS A 134 -5.17 4.58 1.47
CA HIS A 134 -6.52 4.94 1.01
C HIS A 134 -6.60 5.04 -0.52
N GLY A 135 -5.46 4.89 -1.21
CA GLY A 135 -5.36 5.11 -2.64
C GLY A 135 -5.22 6.58 -3.01
N ASP A 136 -4.88 7.47 -2.06
CA ASP A 136 -4.48 8.83 -2.41
C ASP A 136 -3.03 8.80 -2.92
N TYR A 137 -2.75 9.53 -3.98
CA TYR A 137 -1.41 9.68 -4.51
C TYR A 137 -0.76 10.89 -3.85
N ILE A 138 0.26 10.64 -3.03
CA ILE A 138 0.99 11.63 -2.25
C ILE A 138 2.28 11.97 -2.98
N TYR A 139 2.58 13.26 -3.14
CA TYR A 139 3.76 13.71 -3.88
C TYR A 139 4.33 15.00 -3.28
N GLY A 140 5.54 15.38 -3.70
CA GLY A 140 6.17 16.60 -3.20
C GLY A 140 7.22 17.19 -4.14
N ASP A 141 7.51 18.47 -3.91
CA ASP A 141 8.36 19.34 -4.74
C ASP A 141 9.58 19.90 -3.97
N GLY A 142 9.84 19.36 -2.77
CA GLY A 142 10.85 19.85 -1.83
C GLY A 142 10.42 21.05 -0.96
N THR A 143 9.33 21.72 -1.31
CA THR A 143 8.74 22.81 -0.53
C THR A 143 7.53 22.34 0.28
N GLY A 144 6.79 21.37 -0.24
CA GLY A 144 5.58 20.83 0.36
C GLY A 144 5.35 19.35 0.08
N VAL A 145 4.32 18.83 0.74
CA VAL A 145 3.77 17.48 0.52
C VAL A 145 2.31 17.68 0.15
N TYR A 146 1.88 17.10 -0.96
CA TYR A 146 0.55 17.31 -1.52
C TYR A 146 -0.11 15.98 -1.80
N ARG A 147 -1.37 16.02 -2.23
CA ARG A 147 -2.07 14.82 -2.69
C ARG A 147 -2.99 15.07 -3.87
N VAL A 148 -3.06 14.06 -4.73
CA VAL A 148 -4.21 13.84 -5.60
C VAL A 148 -5.08 12.78 -4.94
N ARG A 149 -6.31 13.17 -4.56
CA ARG A 149 -7.24 12.24 -3.92
C ARG A 149 -7.80 11.27 -4.94
N ARG A 150 -7.75 9.97 -4.64
CA ARG A 150 -8.38 8.91 -5.43
C ARG A 150 -8.22 9.10 -6.95
N PRO A 151 -6.98 9.17 -7.47
CA PRO A 151 -6.72 9.36 -8.90
C PRO A 151 -7.27 8.20 -9.76
N ASP A 152 -7.60 7.06 -9.14
CA ASP A 152 -8.32 5.94 -9.77
C ASP A 152 -9.72 6.34 -10.27
N LEU A 153 -10.33 7.35 -9.65
CA LEU A 153 -11.63 7.89 -10.07
C LEU A 153 -11.52 8.97 -11.15
N LEU A 154 -10.30 9.42 -11.47
CA LEU A 154 -10.08 10.43 -12.51
C LEU A 154 -10.08 9.79 -13.90
N THR A 155 -10.57 10.57 -14.87
CA THR A 155 -10.55 10.16 -16.28
C THR A 155 -9.13 10.29 -16.82
N GLY A 156 -8.67 9.26 -17.52
CA GLY A 156 -7.37 9.26 -18.19
C GLY A 156 -7.49 9.71 -19.65
N TYR A 157 -6.65 10.65 -20.05
CA TYR A 157 -6.63 11.24 -21.39
C TYR A 157 -5.39 10.81 -22.18
N SER A 158 -5.48 10.74 -23.51
CA SER A 158 -4.34 10.34 -24.36
C SER A 158 -3.39 11.48 -24.70
N SER A 159 -3.74 12.72 -24.35
CA SER A 159 -2.97 13.92 -24.67
C SER A 159 -2.76 14.74 -23.39
N SER A 160 -1.54 15.24 -23.21
CA SER A 160 -1.15 16.11 -22.10
C SER A 160 -1.85 17.47 -22.11
N SER A 161 -2.43 17.88 -23.24
CA SER A 161 -3.09 19.18 -23.40
C SER A 161 -4.61 19.09 -23.43
N ASP A 162 -5.17 17.94 -23.05
CA ASP A 162 -6.62 17.78 -23.01
C ASP A 162 -7.23 18.66 -21.92
N SER A 163 -8.18 19.52 -22.30
CA SER A 163 -8.86 20.44 -21.39
C SER A 163 -9.70 19.76 -20.30
N GLY A 164 -9.94 18.45 -20.41
CA GLY A 164 -10.66 17.66 -19.42
C GLY A 164 -9.80 17.13 -18.27
N ILE A 165 -8.47 17.30 -18.33
CA ILE A 165 -7.56 16.89 -17.25
C ILE A 165 -7.93 17.63 -15.97
N SER A 166 -7.94 16.90 -14.84
CA SER A 166 -8.26 17.50 -13.55
C SER A 166 -7.12 18.42 -13.12
N ASP A 167 -7.40 19.70 -12.94
CA ASP A 167 -6.46 20.63 -12.31
C ASP A 167 -6.39 20.36 -10.78
N GLN A 168 -5.23 19.91 -10.32
CA GLN A 168 -4.87 19.74 -8.90
C GLN A 168 -3.60 20.54 -8.55
N SER A 169 -3.20 21.52 -9.37
CA SER A 169 -1.95 22.29 -9.21
C SER A 169 -2.09 23.50 -8.28
N SER A 170 -3.08 23.48 -7.39
CA SER A 170 -3.26 24.47 -6.31
C SER A 170 -3.58 23.73 -5.00
N ALA A 171 -2.82 22.68 -4.75
CA ALA A 171 -3.03 21.77 -3.65
C ALA A 171 -2.61 22.42 -2.33
N THR A 172 -3.41 22.19 -1.27
CA THR A 172 -2.98 22.60 0.06
C THR A 172 -1.94 21.61 0.58
N SER A 173 -0.81 22.13 1.06
CA SER A 173 0.23 21.30 1.67
C SER A 173 -0.32 20.53 2.88
N LEU A 174 0.00 19.24 2.94
CA LEU A 174 -0.29 18.31 4.03
C LEU A 174 0.65 18.50 5.23
N VAL A 175 1.73 19.27 5.06
CA VAL A 175 2.73 19.53 6.10
C VAL A 175 2.90 21.01 6.40
N SER A 176 3.18 21.34 7.65
CA SER A 176 3.30 22.73 8.12
C SER A 176 4.69 23.33 7.95
N ALA A 177 5.64 22.56 7.44
CA ALA A 177 7.02 22.96 7.18
C ALA A 177 7.57 22.18 5.99
N SER A 178 8.62 22.70 5.34
CA SER A 178 9.30 21.99 4.26
C SER A 178 9.94 20.70 4.79
N SER A 179 9.80 19.62 4.03
CA SER A 179 10.52 18.36 4.25
C SER A 179 12.01 18.45 3.91
N GLY A 180 12.45 19.50 3.21
CA GLY A 180 13.75 19.57 2.56
C GLY A 180 13.81 18.67 1.32
N GLN A 181 15.03 18.46 0.80
CA GLN A 181 15.30 17.55 -0.32
C GLN A 181 15.35 16.10 0.18
N VAL A 182 14.16 15.55 0.46
CA VAL A 182 13.98 14.13 0.74
C VAL A 182 13.73 13.44 -0.58
N ALA A 183 14.70 12.66 -1.03
CA ALA A 183 14.56 11.93 -2.28
C ALA A 183 13.82 10.61 -2.02
N ASP A 184 12.81 10.37 -2.85
CA ASP A 184 11.92 9.23 -2.91
C ASP A 184 11.18 8.91 -1.60
N TRP A 185 9.88 8.65 -1.70
CA TRP A 185 9.05 8.36 -0.53
C TRP A 185 8.45 6.97 -0.61
N ALA A 186 8.43 6.30 0.53
CA ALA A 186 7.57 5.17 0.78
C ALA A 186 6.55 5.58 1.85
N ALA A 187 5.26 5.45 1.53
CA ALA A 187 4.23 5.63 2.53
C ALA A 187 4.11 4.37 3.41
N ILE A 188 3.83 4.58 4.69
CA ILE A 188 3.43 3.53 5.64
C ILE A 188 2.26 4.00 6.49
N ARG A 189 1.52 3.04 7.04
CA ARG A 189 0.58 3.30 8.13
C ARG A 189 0.96 2.44 9.33
N ALA A 190 1.42 3.10 10.38
CA ALA A 190 2.06 2.44 11.52
C ALA A 190 1.72 3.16 12.83
N ASP A 191 1.95 2.50 13.97
CA ASP A 191 2.04 3.18 15.25
C ASP A 191 3.52 3.31 15.63
N LEU A 192 4.08 4.50 15.45
CA LEU A 192 5.48 4.80 15.76
C LEU A 192 5.64 5.45 17.16
N GLY A 193 4.67 5.25 18.05
CA GLY A 193 4.71 5.78 19.43
C GLY A 193 3.68 6.85 19.78
N SER A 194 2.74 7.12 18.89
CA SER A 194 1.72 8.16 19.08
C SER A 194 0.32 7.72 18.64
N GLY A 195 0.10 6.41 18.55
CA GLY A 195 -1.06 5.83 17.90
C GLY A 195 -0.82 5.65 16.39
N VAL A 196 -1.71 4.86 15.78
CA VAL A 196 -1.67 4.59 14.34
C VAL A 196 -1.88 5.87 13.54
N ALA A 197 -0.95 6.17 12.63
CA ALA A 197 -1.01 7.29 11.71
C ALA A 197 -0.35 6.93 10.37
N ASN A 198 -0.48 7.83 9.38
CA ASN A 198 0.22 7.68 8.10
C ASN A 198 1.51 8.47 8.15
N TYR A 199 2.52 7.87 7.54
CA TYR A 199 3.83 8.44 7.45
C TYR A 199 4.34 8.32 6.02
N LEU A 200 5.11 9.32 5.59
CA LEU A 200 6.06 9.14 4.50
C LEU A 200 7.43 8.93 5.14
N VAL A 201 8.17 7.96 4.65
CA VAL A 201 9.57 7.76 5.02
C VAL A 201 10.40 7.95 3.77
N GLY A 202 11.42 8.79 3.87
CA GLY A 202 12.38 9.02 2.82
C GLY A 202 13.76 9.32 3.39
N LEU A 203 14.74 9.49 2.51
CA LEU A 203 16.12 9.77 2.90
C LEU A 203 16.53 11.16 2.42
N ASP A 204 17.13 11.94 3.33
CA ASP A 204 17.70 13.24 2.99
C ASP A 204 18.92 13.01 2.06
N GLY A 205 18.84 13.58 0.85
CA GLY A 205 19.86 13.42 -0.19
C GLY A 205 21.20 14.10 0.10
N GLN A 206 21.31 14.93 1.14
CA GLN A 206 22.56 15.63 1.50
C GLN A 206 23.01 15.35 2.94
N ALA A 207 22.08 15.27 3.90
CA ALA A 207 22.43 15.14 5.32
C ALA A 207 22.54 13.69 5.82
N GLY A 208 22.17 12.71 4.98
CA GLY A 208 22.19 11.29 5.34
C GLY A 208 21.27 10.99 6.52
N LYS A 209 20.06 11.58 6.52
CA LYS A 209 19.05 11.40 7.57
C LYS A 209 17.89 10.55 7.05
N VAL A 210 17.28 9.78 7.95
CA VAL A 210 15.96 9.21 7.70
C VAL A 210 14.92 10.26 8.07
N VAL A 211 14.12 10.69 7.10
CA VAL A 211 13.09 11.70 7.30
C VAL A 211 11.74 11.01 7.37
N VAL A 212 11.05 11.20 8.50
CA VAL A 212 9.72 10.65 8.75
C VAL A 212 8.73 11.80 8.83
N VAL A 213 7.80 11.82 7.88
CA VAL A 213 6.74 12.83 7.77
C VAL A 213 5.44 12.22 8.24
N LYS A 214 4.95 12.60 9.41
CA LYS A 214 3.58 12.28 9.85
C LYS A 214 2.63 13.25 9.17
N TYR A 215 1.73 12.74 8.36
CA TYR A 215 0.66 13.53 7.75
C TYR A 215 -0.70 13.02 8.22
N GLN A 216 -1.66 13.94 8.29
CA GLN A 216 -2.97 13.62 8.82
C GLN A 216 -3.77 12.76 7.84
N THR A 217 -4.40 11.72 8.39
CA THR A 217 -5.41 10.94 7.67
C THR A 217 -6.71 11.72 7.58
N HIS A 218 -7.33 11.62 6.40
CA HIS A 218 -8.78 11.67 6.16
C HIS A 218 -9.69 12.13 7.32
N GLY A 219 -10.19 13.36 7.21
CA GLY A 219 -11.25 13.90 8.06
C GLY A 219 -11.98 15.08 7.39
N GLY A 220 -12.85 14.80 6.40
CA GLY A 220 -13.70 15.85 5.80
C GLY A 220 -12.95 16.98 5.06
N ALA A 221 -13.68 18.03 4.70
CA ALA A 221 -13.48 18.91 3.54
C ALA A 221 -12.26 19.86 3.51
N SER A 222 -11.15 19.60 4.20
CA SER A 222 -9.95 20.43 4.02
C SER A 222 -8.65 19.65 4.23
N ASP A 223 -7.81 19.67 3.22
CA ASP A 223 -6.38 19.43 3.36
C ASP A 223 -5.81 20.47 4.31
N THR A 224 -5.43 20.07 5.52
CA THR A 224 -4.79 20.97 6.48
C THR A 224 -3.50 20.36 6.99
N ALA A 225 -2.47 21.18 7.04
CA ALA A 225 -1.20 20.85 7.67
C ALA A 225 -1.27 20.69 9.20
N THR A 226 -2.40 21.02 9.83
CA THR A 226 -2.57 21.00 11.29
C THR A 226 -2.33 19.60 11.86
N GLY A 227 -1.38 19.47 12.79
CA GLY A 227 -1.05 18.20 13.43
C GLY A 227 -0.15 17.28 12.61
N SER A 228 0.41 17.77 11.49
CA SER A 228 1.55 17.12 10.81
C SER A 228 2.84 17.34 11.59
N THR A 229 3.81 16.43 11.44
CA THR A 229 5.16 16.57 12.03
C THR A 229 6.21 16.02 11.09
N ILE A 230 7.40 16.63 11.10
CA ILE A 230 8.58 16.14 10.38
C ILE A 230 9.64 15.80 11.40
N THR A 231 10.17 14.59 11.31
CA THR A 231 11.20 14.08 12.22
C THR A 231 12.41 13.64 11.40
N ASN A 232 13.58 14.18 11.72
CA ASN A 232 14.86 13.77 11.14
C ASN A 232 15.60 12.85 12.11
N LEU A 233 15.80 11.61 11.71
CA LEU A 233 16.46 10.57 12.50
C LEU A 233 17.87 10.34 11.99
N THR A 234 18.78 10.05 12.90
CA THR A 234 20.14 9.63 12.53
C THR A 234 20.11 8.13 12.19
N PRO A 235 20.62 7.68 11.05
CA PRO A 235 20.62 6.25 10.75
C PRO A 235 21.67 5.51 11.62
N SER A 236 21.40 4.28 12.05
CA SER A 236 22.35 3.44 12.79
C SER A 236 23.55 3.01 11.93
N THR A 237 23.32 2.90 10.62
CA THR A 237 24.34 2.69 9.59
C THR A 237 24.48 3.96 8.76
N ALA A 238 25.69 4.49 8.64
CA ALA A 238 25.95 5.68 7.83
C ALA A 238 25.79 5.37 6.33
N PHE A 239 25.27 6.33 5.57
CA PHE A 239 25.23 6.29 4.11
C PHE A 239 26.55 6.89 3.57
N PRO A 240 27.50 6.09 3.06
CA PRO A 240 28.84 6.57 2.69
C PRO A 240 28.86 7.34 1.35
N ASN A 241 27.80 7.25 0.56
CA ASN A 241 27.71 7.82 -0.78
C ASN A 241 26.91 9.15 -0.78
N THR A 242 27.20 10.02 -1.75
CA THR A 242 26.58 11.34 -1.95
C THR A 242 25.85 11.51 -3.28
N LYS A 243 25.79 10.45 -4.10
CA LYS A 243 24.86 10.38 -5.25
C LYS A 243 23.40 10.57 -4.78
N PRO A 244 22.47 10.91 -5.67
CA PRO A 244 21.07 11.02 -5.27
C PRO A 244 20.48 9.65 -4.94
N TRP A 245 19.47 9.63 -4.05
CA TRP A 245 18.54 8.51 -3.99
C TRP A 245 17.72 8.45 -5.27
N ARG A 246 17.31 7.24 -5.63
CA ARG A 246 16.49 7.01 -6.81
C ARG A 246 15.21 6.25 -6.54
N ASN A 247 15.17 5.38 -5.53
CA ASN A 247 13.98 4.58 -5.28
C ASN A 247 13.70 4.45 -3.78
N ALA A 248 12.42 4.42 -3.45
CA ALA A 248 11.90 3.98 -2.17
C ALA A 248 10.79 2.94 -2.39
N TRP A 249 10.75 1.92 -1.54
CA TRP A 249 9.68 0.93 -1.53
C TRP A 249 9.19 0.68 -0.12
N TYR A 250 7.88 0.55 0.02
CA TYR A 250 7.31 -0.30 1.05
C TYR A 250 6.95 -1.62 0.38
N TRP A 251 7.50 -2.73 0.86
CA TRP A 251 7.29 -4.05 0.24
C TRP A 251 7.32 -5.12 1.32
N GLN A 252 6.24 -5.88 1.47
CA GLN A 252 6.10 -6.94 2.48
C GLN A 252 6.44 -6.46 3.90
N GLY A 253 6.06 -5.22 4.21
CA GLY A 253 6.33 -4.59 5.50
C GLY A 253 7.78 -4.18 5.73
N ARG A 254 8.58 -4.05 4.67
CA ARG A 254 9.96 -3.56 4.70
C ARG A 254 10.03 -2.23 3.98
N LEU A 255 10.73 -1.27 4.57
CA LEU A 255 11.07 -0.01 3.92
C LEU A 255 12.45 -0.14 3.30
N ILE A 256 12.52 -0.16 1.98
CA ILE A 256 13.75 -0.37 1.22
C ILE A 256 14.04 0.92 0.44
N PHE A 257 15.30 1.32 0.37
CA PHE A 257 15.75 2.49 -0.36
C PHE A 257 16.95 2.13 -1.21
N GLN A 258 17.00 2.63 -2.44
CA GLN A 258 18.14 2.44 -3.32
C GLN A 258 18.74 3.77 -3.73
N HIS A 259 20.05 3.81 -3.63
CA HIS A 259 20.88 4.91 -4.06
C HIS A 259 21.24 4.78 -5.54
N LYS A 260 21.48 5.89 -6.26
CA LYS A 260 21.78 5.85 -7.70
C LYS A 260 22.97 4.96 -8.07
N ASN A 261 23.96 4.80 -7.18
CA ASN A 261 25.12 3.94 -7.40
C ASN A 261 24.87 2.46 -7.09
N GLY A 262 23.66 2.08 -6.68
CA GLY A 262 23.29 0.70 -6.45
C GLY A 262 23.13 0.30 -4.99
N ASP A 263 23.65 1.06 -4.04
CA ASP A 263 23.58 0.69 -2.62
C ASP A 263 22.12 0.63 -2.16
N VAL A 264 21.77 -0.43 -1.44
CA VAL A 264 20.41 -0.68 -0.98
C VAL A 264 20.38 -0.79 0.53
N TYR A 265 19.46 -0.06 1.14
CA TYR A 265 19.30 -0.01 2.58
C TYR A 265 17.87 -0.35 2.97
N GLU A 266 17.71 -1.02 4.11
CA GLU A 266 16.44 -1.18 4.79
C GLU A 266 16.37 -0.26 6.00
N VAL A 267 15.26 0.46 6.14
CA VAL A 267 14.96 1.26 7.34
C VAL A 267 13.94 0.50 8.18
N GLY A 268 14.30 0.16 9.41
CA GLY A 268 13.39 -0.48 10.36
C GLY A 268 12.38 0.51 10.93
N THR A 269 11.15 0.03 11.14
CA THR A 269 10.07 0.76 11.84
C THR A 269 9.42 -0.17 12.86
N ASN A 270 10.20 -0.55 13.88
CA ASN A 270 9.96 -1.72 14.71
C ASN A 270 9.55 -1.36 16.16
N LEU A 271 9.64 -0.10 16.59
CA LEU A 271 9.43 0.29 17.99
C LEU A 271 8.54 1.53 18.16
N ALA A 272 7.79 1.57 19.26
CA ALA A 272 6.93 2.67 19.68
C ALA A 272 7.68 3.96 20.11
N SER A 273 8.95 4.12 19.70
CA SER A 273 9.79 5.31 19.97
C SER A 273 10.56 5.79 18.73
N ASP A 274 10.25 5.23 17.56
CA ASP A 274 10.98 5.43 16.30
C ASP A 274 10.91 6.86 15.74
N LEU A 275 10.19 7.77 16.40
CA LEU A 275 10.17 9.20 16.09
C LEU A 275 11.21 10.02 16.86
N SER A 276 12.23 9.39 17.46
CA SER A 276 13.29 10.12 18.16
C SER A 276 14.65 9.45 18.06
N GLY A 277 15.71 10.26 17.92
CA GLY A 277 17.08 9.78 17.97
C GLY A 277 17.55 9.08 16.70
N THR A 278 17.66 7.75 16.77
CA THR A 278 18.33 6.92 15.77
C THR A 278 17.35 5.95 15.10
N ALA A 279 17.30 5.94 13.78
CA ALA A 279 16.58 4.94 12.99
C ALA A 279 17.45 3.70 12.78
N ASP A 280 16.88 2.51 12.92
CA ASP A 280 17.60 1.27 12.59
C ASP A 280 17.73 1.15 11.07
N VAL A 281 18.95 1.05 10.56
CA VAL A 281 19.25 0.97 9.13
C VAL A 281 20.17 -0.20 8.89
N THR A 282 19.74 -1.12 8.02
CA THR A 282 20.52 -2.28 7.58
C THR A 282 21.00 -2.06 6.15
N ASP A 283 22.30 -2.22 5.91
CA ASP A 283 22.86 -2.33 4.56
C ASP A 283 22.50 -3.70 3.98
N LEU A 284 21.75 -3.71 2.89
CA LEU A 284 21.33 -4.94 2.22
C LEU A 284 22.35 -5.39 1.16
N GLY A 285 23.27 -4.52 0.74
CA GLY A 285 24.23 -4.74 -0.32
C GLY A 285 24.08 -3.76 -1.47
N ASN A 286 24.45 -4.21 -2.67
CA ASN A 286 24.50 -3.38 -3.86
C ASN A 286 23.82 -4.09 -5.03
N ASP A 287 23.06 -3.33 -5.79
CA ASP A 287 22.43 -3.69 -7.07
C ASP A 287 23.09 -2.86 -8.19
N ASP A 288 22.92 -3.19 -9.47
CA ASP A 288 23.73 -2.67 -10.62
C ASP A 288 23.60 -1.16 -10.96
N GLY A 289 23.29 -0.31 -9.98
CA GLY A 289 23.09 1.12 -10.15
C GLY A 289 21.82 1.44 -10.93
N ILE A 290 21.37 2.68 -10.80
CA ILE A 290 20.26 3.23 -11.57
C ILE A 290 20.78 4.43 -12.33
N LYS A 291 20.35 4.58 -13.58
CA LYS A 291 20.63 5.81 -14.33
C LYS A 291 19.68 6.88 -13.82
N ASP A 292 18.47 6.90 -14.34
CA ASP A 292 17.38 7.76 -13.92
C ASP A 292 16.10 6.92 -13.86
N GLY A 293 15.19 7.22 -12.96
CA GLY A 293 14.01 6.41 -12.70
C GLY A 293 13.68 6.38 -11.22
N ASP A 294 12.66 5.58 -10.88
CA ASP A 294 12.10 5.52 -9.54
C ASP A 294 11.62 4.10 -9.20
N GLY A 295 11.51 3.81 -7.90
CA GLY A 295 10.89 2.62 -7.37
C GLY A 295 9.40 2.67 -7.60
N MET A 296 8.80 1.59 -8.09
CA MET A 296 7.35 1.47 -8.09
C MET A 296 6.94 0.94 -6.72
N ASN A 297 6.82 1.85 -5.75
CA ASN A 297 6.34 1.50 -4.41
C ASN A 297 4.97 0.81 -4.51
N CYS A 298 4.77 -0.21 -3.69
CA CYS A 298 3.49 -0.88 -3.58
C CYS A 298 3.01 -0.82 -2.15
N PHE A 299 2.03 0.04 -1.90
CA PHE A 299 1.46 0.10 -0.57
C PHE A 299 0.54 -1.11 -0.35
N ASP A 300 0.92 -2.00 0.57
CA ASP A 300 0.06 -3.10 1.00
C ASP A 300 -1.08 -2.56 1.87
N VAL A 301 -2.33 -2.75 1.44
CA VAL A 301 -3.50 -2.33 2.22
C VAL A 301 -3.63 -3.23 3.46
N PRO A 302 -3.69 -2.67 4.69
CA PRO A 302 -4.01 -3.43 5.88
C PRO A 302 -5.37 -4.10 5.73
N GLY A 303 -5.40 -5.39 5.97
CA GLY A 303 -6.58 -6.22 5.86
C GLY A 303 -6.39 -7.55 6.56
N PHE A 304 -7.40 -8.39 6.49
CA PHE A 304 -7.29 -9.78 6.87
C PHE A 304 -8.17 -10.63 5.95
N THR A 305 -7.65 -11.79 5.60
CA THR A 305 -8.35 -12.80 4.80
C THR A 305 -8.87 -13.89 5.71
N VAL A 306 -10.15 -14.24 5.54
CA VAL A 306 -10.77 -15.41 6.15
C VAL A 306 -10.93 -16.48 5.09
N THR A 307 -10.36 -17.66 5.32
CA THR A 307 -10.46 -18.80 4.40
C THR A 307 -11.28 -19.92 5.03
N GLU A 308 -12.30 -20.36 4.32
CA GLU A 308 -13.16 -21.50 4.65
C GLU A 308 -12.92 -22.61 3.61
N SER A 309 -13.05 -23.88 4.00
CA SER A 309 -12.83 -25.00 3.08
C SER A 309 -13.95 -25.12 2.03
N SER A 310 -15.19 -24.83 2.41
CA SER A 310 -16.38 -24.87 1.53
C SER A 310 -17.59 -24.15 2.14
N GLY A 311 -17.34 -23.14 2.98
CA GLY A 311 -18.28 -22.65 3.98
C GLY A 311 -17.85 -23.07 5.39
N THR A 312 -18.41 -22.44 6.42
CA THR A 312 -18.43 -22.97 7.78
C THR A 312 -19.83 -23.46 8.15
N SER A 313 -20.00 -24.76 8.40
CA SER A 313 -21.29 -25.37 8.71
C SER A 313 -21.19 -26.37 9.85
N VAL A 314 -21.95 -26.12 10.92
CA VAL A 314 -22.10 -27.02 12.08
C VAL A 314 -23.58 -27.30 12.34
N ASN A 315 -23.87 -28.33 13.14
CA ASN A 315 -25.22 -28.69 13.54
C ASN A 315 -25.33 -28.94 15.05
N GLU A 316 -26.56 -29.03 15.54
CA GLU A 316 -26.90 -29.21 16.97
C GLU A 316 -26.47 -30.58 17.56
N SER A 317 -25.81 -31.44 16.78
CA SER A 317 -25.23 -32.70 17.28
C SER A 317 -23.77 -32.57 17.72
N GLY A 318 -23.23 -31.34 17.78
CA GLY A 318 -21.85 -31.10 18.21
C GLY A 318 -20.81 -31.21 17.11
N THR A 319 -21.20 -31.18 15.83
CA THR A 319 -20.22 -31.22 14.74
C THR A 319 -19.33 -29.98 14.76
N THR A 320 -18.09 -30.15 14.34
CA THR A 320 -17.11 -29.07 14.25
C THR A 320 -16.79 -28.73 12.80
N ASP A 321 -16.46 -27.48 12.56
CA ASP A 321 -15.86 -27.01 11.31
C ASP A 321 -14.79 -25.96 11.62
N THR A 322 -13.96 -25.61 10.65
CA THR A 322 -12.88 -24.64 10.85
C THR A 322 -12.84 -23.58 9.76
N PHE A 323 -12.37 -22.40 10.15
CA PHE A 323 -11.90 -21.37 9.23
C PHE A 323 -10.55 -20.85 9.71
N THR A 324 -9.78 -20.28 8.79
CA THR A 324 -8.51 -19.62 9.13
C THR A 324 -8.60 -18.13 8.90
N VAL A 325 -7.80 -17.39 9.66
CA VAL A 325 -7.62 -15.94 9.51
C VAL A 325 -6.13 -15.66 9.33
N VAL A 326 -5.79 -14.76 8.42
CA VAL A 326 -4.43 -14.25 8.19
C VAL A 326 -4.50 -12.75 7.93
N LEU A 327 -3.49 -11.98 8.32
CA LEU A 327 -3.44 -10.57 7.93
C LEU A 327 -2.94 -10.44 6.48
N ASP A 328 -3.49 -9.48 5.74
CA ASP A 328 -3.12 -9.24 4.35
C ASP A 328 -1.80 -8.46 4.22
N SER A 329 -1.37 -7.79 5.30
CA SER A 329 -0.11 -7.04 5.37
C SER A 329 0.56 -7.16 6.74
N LYS A 330 1.89 -7.02 6.77
CA LYS A 330 2.66 -7.00 8.02
C LYS A 330 2.23 -5.81 8.89
N PRO A 331 1.77 -6.04 10.13
CA PRO A 331 1.37 -4.96 11.00
C PRO A 331 2.58 -4.34 11.70
N ALA A 332 2.50 -3.04 11.97
CA ALA A 332 3.52 -2.33 12.75
C ALA A 332 3.46 -2.62 14.27
N GLY A 333 2.40 -3.28 14.73
CA GLY A 333 2.19 -3.66 16.12
C GLY A 333 1.21 -4.82 16.22
N ASN A 334 0.84 -5.23 17.44
CA ASN A 334 -0.09 -6.34 17.59
C ASN A 334 -1.48 -5.97 17.08
N VAL A 335 -2.04 -6.81 16.21
CA VAL A 335 -3.44 -6.73 15.75
C VAL A 335 -4.22 -7.80 16.48
N VAL A 336 -5.23 -7.38 17.24
CA VAL A 336 -6.15 -8.29 17.93
C VAL A 336 -7.48 -8.31 17.19
N ILE A 337 -7.81 -9.46 16.60
CA ILE A 337 -9.10 -9.70 15.94
C ILE A 337 -10.01 -10.39 16.94
N GLY A 338 -11.10 -9.72 17.34
CA GLY A 338 -12.15 -10.33 18.17
C GLY A 338 -12.99 -11.32 17.38
N VAL A 339 -13.28 -12.48 17.96
CA VAL A 339 -14.09 -13.52 17.36
C VAL A 339 -15.24 -13.83 18.31
N THR A 340 -16.48 -13.72 17.83
CA THR A 340 -17.68 -13.94 18.64
C THR A 340 -18.70 -14.74 17.87
N SER A 341 -19.46 -15.58 18.57
CA SER A 341 -20.68 -16.16 18.03
C SER A 341 -21.84 -15.19 18.27
N GLY A 342 -22.64 -14.95 17.24
CA GLY A 342 -23.88 -14.19 17.34
C GLY A 342 -24.99 -14.90 18.13
N ASP A 343 -24.91 -16.24 18.25
CA ASP A 343 -25.80 -17.06 19.07
C ASP A 343 -25.05 -18.27 19.61
N THR A 344 -24.62 -18.20 20.87
CA THR A 344 -23.91 -19.29 21.53
C THR A 344 -24.79 -20.51 21.85
N GLY A 345 -26.11 -20.39 21.69
CA GLY A 345 -27.04 -21.53 21.77
C GLY A 345 -27.10 -22.34 20.48
N GLU A 346 -26.63 -21.80 19.35
CA GLU A 346 -26.53 -22.51 18.07
C GLU A 346 -25.10 -22.96 17.77
N ALA A 347 -24.09 -22.12 18.06
CA ALA A 347 -22.69 -22.44 17.80
C ALA A 347 -21.72 -21.68 18.72
N THR A 348 -20.60 -22.32 19.06
CA THR A 348 -19.48 -21.74 19.82
C THR A 348 -18.21 -21.69 18.98
N VAL A 349 -17.26 -20.83 19.38
CA VAL A 349 -15.95 -20.67 18.72
C VAL A 349 -14.83 -21.02 19.70
N SER A 350 -13.74 -21.61 19.20
CA SER A 350 -12.63 -22.10 20.03
C SER A 350 -11.78 -21.00 20.67
N ALA A 351 -11.78 -19.79 20.12
CA ALA A 351 -11.09 -18.64 20.69
C ALA A 351 -11.93 -17.37 20.53
N ALA A 352 -11.90 -16.52 21.55
CA ALA A 352 -12.59 -15.22 21.55
C ALA A 352 -11.77 -14.11 20.86
N SER A 353 -10.49 -14.36 20.60
CA SER A 353 -9.59 -13.42 19.94
C SER A 353 -8.42 -14.13 19.27
N LEU A 354 -7.96 -13.58 18.16
CA LEU A 354 -6.71 -13.92 17.49
C LEU A 354 -5.75 -12.74 17.63
N THR A 355 -4.50 -13.01 17.99
CA THR A 355 -3.46 -11.97 18.10
C THR A 355 -2.41 -12.21 17.04
N PHE A 356 -2.29 -11.28 16.11
CA PHE A 356 -1.25 -11.23 15.12
C PHE A 356 -0.19 -10.21 15.54
N THR A 357 1.07 -10.55 15.36
CA THR A 357 2.27 -9.75 15.61
C THR A 357 2.98 -9.52 14.28
N SER A 358 3.97 -8.62 14.26
CA SER A 358 4.83 -8.44 13.08
C SER A 358 5.62 -9.70 12.67
N SER A 359 5.65 -10.74 13.51
CA SER A 359 6.38 -12.00 13.27
C SER A 359 5.49 -13.18 12.88
N ASN A 360 4.16 -13.09 13.02
CA ASN A 360 3.24 -14.19 12.70
C ASN A 360 2.04 -13.74 11.84
N TRP A 361 2.06 -12.51 11.33
CA TRP A 361 0.94 -11.89 10.61
C TRP A 361 0.49 -12.68 9.37
N ASP A 362 1.45 -13.29 8.69
CA ASP A 362 1.30 -14.11 7.48
C ASP A 362 1.04 -15.59 7.80
N SER A 363 1.07 -15.96 9.08
CA SER A 363 0.77 -17.30 9.54
C SER A 363 -0.71 -17.44 9.86
N ALA A 364 -1.42 -18.24 9.07
CA ALA A 364 -2.85 -18.49 9.25
C ALA A 364 -3.15 -19.06 10.66
N GLN A 365 -4.05 -18.40 11.39
CA GLN A 365 -4.55 -18.86 12.68
C GLN A 365 -5.94 -19.49 12.51
N THR A 366 -6.12 -20.70 13.04
CA THR A 366 -7.35 -21.48 12.88
C THR A 366 -8.33 -21.24 14.02
N ILE A 367 -9.60 -21.03 13.67
CA ILE A 367 -10.73 -21.08 14.59
C ILE A 367 -11.54 -22.33 14.30
N THR A 368 -11.88 -23.07 15.35
CA THR A 368 -12.87 -24.14 15.30
C THR A 368 -14.21 -23.61 15.74
N VAL A 369 -15.23 -23.85 14.92
CA VAL A 369 -16.64 -23.63 15.25
C VAL A 369 -17.25 -24.96 15.65
N THR A 370 -18.05 -24.97 16.72
CA THR A 370 -18.71 -26.18 17.24
C THR A 370 -20.20 -25.89 17.40
N GLY A 371 -21.06 -26.72 16.79
CA GLY A 371 -22.51 -26.63 17.00
C GLY A 371 -22.91 -27.09 18.40
N VAL A 372 -24.03 -26.57 18.93
CA VAL A 372 -24.48 -26.80 20.31
C VAL A 372 -25.73 -27.66 20.39
#